data_AF-A0A5D3AER0-F1
#
_entry.id   AF-A0A5D3AER0-F1
#
_cell.length_a   1.000
_cell.length_b   1.000
_cell.length_c   1.000
_cell.angle_alpha   90.00
_cell.angle_beta   90.00
_cell.angle_gamma   90.00
#
_symmetry.space_group_name_H-M   'P 1'
#
loop_
_entity.id
_entity.type
_entity.pdbx_description
1 polymer ?
#
loop_
_entity_poly.entity_id
_entity_poly.type
_entity_poly.pdbx_seq_one_letter_code
_entity_poly.pdbx_strand_id
1 'polypeptide(L)' 'MCYEVKCSTCGKTTWGGCGRHVPSVYNRLPETQRCNCKEWPGVNAPQPSTSCTIFIGWVTKKWQWLLLQQHMLQSFM' A
#
# COMPACT_ATOMS: atom_id res chain seq x y z
N MET A 1 -19.15 -0.64 20.37
CA MET A 1 -19.47 -1.95 19.75
C MET A 1 -19.00 -1.89 18.30
N CYS A 2 -18.27 -2.88 17.78
CA CYS A 2 -18.03 -2.96 16.33
C CYS A 2 -18.96 -4.02 15.74
N TYR A 3 -19.47 -3.79 14.54
CA TYR A 3 -20.39 -4.69 13.85
C TYR A 3 -20.10 -4.74 12.35
N GLU A 4 -20.58 -5.79 11.71
CA GLU A 4 -20.48 -5.98 10.27
C GLU A 4 -21.48 -5.11 9.52
N VAL A 5 -21.03 -4.43 8.47
CA VAL A 5 -21.88 -3.61 7.60
C VAL A 5 -21.52 -3.87 6.14
N LYS A 6 -22.46 -3.66 5.22
CA LYS A 6 -22.19 -3.78 3.79
C LYS A 6 -21.59 -2.48 3.25
N CYS A 7 -20.51 -2.60 2.49
CA CYS A 7 -19.92 -1.47 1.80
C CYS A 7 -20.79 -1.07 0.61
N SER A 8 -21.20 0.19 0.54
CA SER A 8 -21.97 0.75 -0.57
C SER A 8 -21.18 0.83 -1.88
N THR A 9 -19.85 0.85 -1.83
CA THR A 9 -18.99 0.93 -3.01
C THR A 9 -18.76 -0.42 -3.68
N CYS A 10 -18.47 -1.47 -2.90
CA CYS A 10 -18.10 -2.77 -3.44
C CYS A 10 -19.05 -3.92 -3.07
N GLY A 11 -20.08 -3.68 -2.26
CA GLY A 11 -21.05 -4.70 -1.82
C GLY A 11 -20.50 -5.75 -0.83
N LYS A 12 -19.20 -5.71 -0.53
CA LYS A 12 -18.54 -6.63 0.42
C LYS A 12 -18.78 -6.22 1.87
N THR A 13 -18.50 -7.14 2.78
CA THR A 13 -18.66 -6.89 4.22
C THR A 13 -17.46 -6.09 4.75
N THR A 14 -17.77 -5.01 5.45
CA THR A 14 -16.84 -4.11 6.14
C THR A 14 -17.27 -3.96 7.61
N TRP A 15 -16.62 -3.08 8.36
CA TRP A 15 -16.85 -2.88 9.78
C TRP A 15 -17.32 -1.44 10.09
N GLY A 16 -18.29 -1.34 10.99
CA GLY A 16 -18.75 -0.09 11.61
C GLY A 16 -18.39 -0.04 13.10
N GLY A 17 -18.17 1.16 13.65
CA GLY A 17 -17.88 1.38 15.06
C GLY A 17 -16.50 1.98 15.35
N CYS A 18 -15.99 1.79 16.57
CA CYS A 18 -14.79 2.45 17.10
C CYS A 18 -13.46 1.73 16.82
N GLY A 19 -13.41 0.70 15.98
CA GLY A 19 -12.17 0.03 15.58
C GLY A 19 -11.64 -1.04 16.56
N ARG A 20 -11.95 -0.94 17.85
CA ARG A 20 -11.39 -1.82 18.92
C ARG A 20 -11.73 -3.31 18.82
N HIS A 21 -12.81 -3.67 18.11
CA HIS A 21 -13.23 -5.08 17.93
C HIS A 21 -13.19 -5.51 16.46
N VAL A 22 -12.51 -4.75 15.60
CA VAL A 22 -12.38 -5.06 14.18
C VAL A 22 -11.69 -6.39 13.90
N PRO A 23 -10.66 -6.82 14.65
CA PRO A 23 -10.03 -8.13 14.44
C PRO A 23 -11.00 -9.30 14.62
N SER A 24 -11.92 -9.21 15.59
CA SER A 24 -12.94 -10.24 15.82
C SER A 24 -13.94 -10.32 14.67
N VAL A 25 -14.30 -9.20 14.05
CA VAL A 25 -15.18 -9.17 12.86
C VAL A 25 -14.42 -9.70 11.65
N TYR A 26 -13.16 -9.28 11.46
CA TYR A 26 -12.31 -9.71 10.36
C TYR A 26 -12.11 -11.23 10.31
N ASN A 27 -11.88 -11.86 11.47
CA ASN A 27 -11.68 -13.31 11.58
C ASN A 27 -12.94 -14.13 11.26
N ARG A 28 -14.13 -13.54 11.38
CA ARG A 28 -15.40 -14.20 11.01
C ARG A 28 -15.66 -14.14 9.51
N LEU A 29 -15.01 -13.23 8.79
CA LEU A 29 -15.22 -13.02 7.36
C LEU A 29 -14.18 -13.78 6.53
N PRO A 30 -14.58 -14.56 5.51
CA PRO A 30 -13.66 -15.12 4.54
C PRO A 30 -13.07 -14.02 3.64
N GLU A 31 -11.87 -14.23 3.11
CA GLU A 31 -11.14 -13.23 2.30
C GLU A 31 -11.95 -12.65 1.13
N THR A 32 -12.75 -13.49 0.48
CA THR A 32 -13.59 -13.09 -0.65
C THR A 32 -14.65 -12.06 -0.28
N GLN A 33 -15.09 -12.04 0.99
CA GLN A 33 -16.12 -11.14 1.49
C GLN A 33 -15.59 -9.92 2.23
N ARG A 34 -14.27 -9.78 2.39
CA ARG A 34 -13.66 -8.62 3.05
C ARG A 34 -13.61 -7.43 2.10
N CYS A 35 -14.14 -6.31 2.55
CA CYS A 35 -14.03 -5.04 1.84
C CYS A 35 -12.61 -4.46 1.96
N ASN A 36 -11.96 -4.15 0.84
CA ASN A 36 -10.64 -3.50 0.82
C ASN A 36 -10.72 -1.98 0.60
N CYS A 37 -11.92 -1.40 0.53
CA CYS A 37 -12.11 0.05 0.35
C CYS A 37 -11.80 0.85 1.63
N LYS A 38 -11.79 0.19 2.79
CA LYS A 38 -11.53 0.80 4.10
C LYS A 38 -10.43 -0.01 4.78
N GLU A 39 -9.56 0.66 5.53
CA GLU A 39 -8.55 -0.03 6.33
C GLU A 39 -9.17 -0.92 7.42
N TRP A 40 -8.45 -1.97 7.79
CA TRP A 40 -8.81 -2.84 8.90
C TRP A 40 -7.81 -2.63 10.05
N PRO A 41 -8.12 -1.77 11.02
CA PRO A 41 -7.22 -1.53 12.15
C PRO A 41 -7.08 -2.78 13.02
N GLY A 42 -5.85 -3.05 13.44
CA GLY A 42 -5.53 -4.18 14.34
C GLY A 42 -5.50 -5.55 13.67
N VAL A 43 -5.57 -5.62 12.33
CA VAL A 43 -5.26 -6.85 11.58
C VAL A 43 -4.12 -6.57 10.62
N ASN A 44 -3.20 -7.52 10.50
CA ASN A 44 -2.13 -7.45 9.51
C ASN A 44 -2.73 -7.80 8.13
N ALA A 45 -3.56 -6.90 7.59
CA ALA A 45 -4.00 -7.02 6.20
C ALA A 45 -2.81 -6.68 5.27
N PRO A 46 -2.67 -7.37 4.13
CA PRO A 46 -1.73 -6.96 3.09
C PRO A 46 -2.10 -5.54 2.66
N GLN A 47 -1.36 -4.55 3.14
CA GLN A 47 -1.48 -3.18 2.66
C GLN A 47 -0.95 -3.17 1.22
N PRO A 48 -1.57 -2.44 0.27
CA PRO A 48 -0.86 -2.04 -0.93
C PRO A 48 0.27 -1.10 -0.49
N SER A 49 1.42 -1.68 -0.19
CA SER A 49 2.65 -0.96 0.12
C SER A 49 3.16 -0.33 -1.17
N THR A 50 2.59 0.83 -1.53
CA THR A 50 3.05 1.69 -2.63
C THR A 50 4.44 2.31 -2.35
N SER A 51 5.22 1.71 -1.45
CA SER A 51 6.47 2.24 -0.91
C SER A 51 7.73 1.75 -1.62
N CYS A 52 7.62 0.97 -2.71
CA CYS A 52 8.79 0.45 -3.43
C CYS A 52 9.00 1.04 -4.84
N THR A 53 8.36 2.17 -5.18
CA THR A 53 8.57 2.80 -6.51
C THR A 53 9.21 4.19 -6.43
N ILE A 54 9.11 4.88 -5.29
CA ILE A 54 9.69 6.23 -5.15
C ILE A 54 11.21 6.19 -4.93
N PHE A 55 11.75 5.14 -4.29
CA PHE A 55 13.18 5.11 -3.94
C PHE A 55 14.10 4.81 -5.13
N ILE A 56 13.66 3.99 -6.09
CA ILE A 56 14.50 3.61 -7.24
C ILE A 56 14.64 4.77 -8.24
N GLY A 57 13.63 5.65 -8.33
CA GLY A 57 13.63 6.79 -9.25
C GLY A 57 14.56 7.95 -8.86
N TRP A 58 14.79 8.17 -7.56
CA TRP A 58 15.64 9.27 -7.07
C TRP A 58 17.14 8.93 -7.11
N VAL A 59 17.51 7.66 -6.87
CA VAL A 59 18.90 7.20 -6.91
C VAL A 59 19.43 7.12 -8.34
N THR A 60 18.61 6.68 -9.30
CA THR A 60 19.01 6.53 -10.71
C THR A 60 19.20 7.86 -11.44
N LYS A 61 18.35 8.87 -11.19
CA LYS A 61 18.47 10.17 -11.90
C LYS A 61 19.73 10.97 -11.52
N LYS A 62 20.23 10.86 -10.28
CA LYS A 62 21.46 11.57 -9.87
C LYS A 62 22.74 10.90 -10.40
N TRP A 63 22.75 9.57 -10.49
CA TRP A 63 23.88 8.82 -11.04
C TRP A 63 23.98 8.88 -12.57
N GLN A 64 22.85 9.02 -13.28
CA GLN A 64 22.82 9.19 -14.74
C GLN A 64 23.59 10.45 -15.19
N TRP A 65 23.47 11.57 -14.46
CA TRP A 65 24.18 12.82 -14.77
C TRP A 65 25.69 12.73 -14.56
N LEU A 66 26.14 12.04 -13.49
CA LEU A 66 27.56 11.85 -13.20
C LEU A 66 28.26 10.93 -14.21
N LEU A 67 27.58 9.86 -14.65
CA LEU A 67 28.11 8.97 -15.69
C LEU A 67 28.21 9.66 -17.06
N LEU A 68 27.26 10.53 -17.41
CA LEU A 68 27.34 11.32 -18.65
C LEU A 68 28.52 12.31 -18.62
N GLN A 69 28.82 12.87 -17.44
CA GLN A 69 29.91 13.85 -17.28
C GLN A 69 31.30 13.19 -17.39
N GLN A 70 31.43 11.93 -17.00
CA GLN A 70 32.70 11.20 -17.07
C GLN A 70 33.03 10.71 -18.49
N HIS A 71 32.02 10.43 -19.30
CA HIS A 71 32.20 10.01 -20.70
C HIS A 71 32.68 11.14 -21.63
N MET A 72 32.36 12.41 -21.34
CA MET A 72 32.80 13.53 -22.18
C MET A 72 34.29 13.88 -22.04
N LEU A 73 34.93 13.49 -20.93
CA LEU A 73 36.36 13.76 -20.70
C LEU A 73 37.28 12.75 -21.38
N GLN A 74 36.79 11.56 -21.76
CA GLN A 74 37.60 10.53 -22.41
C GLN A 74 37.69 10.69 -23.94
N SER A 75 36.92 11.61 -24.54
CA SER A 75 36.97 11.91 -25.97
C SER A 75 37.93 13.05 -26.33
N PHE A 76 38.63 13.63 -25.35
CA PHE A 76 39.58 14.74 -25.54
C PHE A 76 41.05 14.35 -25.28
N MET A 77 41.37 13.06 -25.25
CA MET A 77 42.73 12.50 -25.23
C MET A 77 42.99 11.65 -26.46
#